data_AF-A0AAD9NLF6-F1
#
_entry.id   AF-A0AAD9NLF6-F1
#
_cell.length_a   1.000
_cell.length_b   1.000
_cell.length_c   1.000
_cell.angle_alpha   90.00
_cell.angle_beta   90.00
_cell.angle_gamma   90.00
#
_symmetry.space_group_name_H-M   'P 1'
#
loop_
_entity.id
_entity.type
_entity.pdbx_description
1 polymer ?
#
loop_
_entity_poly.entity_id
_entity_poly.type
_entity_poly.pdbx_seq_one_letter_code
_entity_poly.pdbx_strand_id
1 'polypeptide(L)'
;MGCPCQTSTRFVVALFASFGLLISFGLRCNISVAVVQMTTNRTTVTPDGGNKTEPEFDWPPGVRAVVDSSFLYGYFVTQIPGGYLASRYPANR
;
A
#
# COMPACT_ATOMS: atom_id res chain seq x y z
N MET A 1 -3.33 35.25 -25.65
CA MET A 1 -2.91 35.88 -24.39
C MET A 1 -3.66 35.21 -23.24
N GLY A 2 -3.00 34.37 -22.43
CA GLY A 2 -3.58 33.78 -21.23
C GLY A 2 -2.46 33.59 -20.20
N CYS A 3 -2.64 34.13 -19.00
CA CYS A 3 -1.61 34.41 -17.99
C CYS A 3 -0.83 33.17 -17.47
N PRO A 4 0.44 33.34 -17.03
CA PRO A 4 1.29 32.27 -16.44
C PRO A 4 0.81 31.72 -15.08
N CYS A 5 -0.36 32.13 -14.58
CA CYS A 5 -0.96 31.69 -13.32
C CYS A 5 -1.50 30.24 -13.37
N GLN A 6 -1.93 29.74 -14.54
CA GLN A 6 -2.44 28.35 -14.71
C GLN A 6 -1.38 27.27 -14.43
N THR A 7 -0.11 27.62 -14.52
CA THR A 7 1.00 26.69 -14.31
C THR A 7 1.08 26.22 -12.85
N SER A 8 0.73 27.08 -11.87
CA SER A 8 0.75 26.73 -10.45
C SER A 8 -0.25 25.62 -10.09
N THR A 9 -1.50 25.73 -10.54
CA THR A 9 -2.56 24.74 -10.25
C THR A 9 -2.23 23.35 -10.84
N ARG A 10 -1.63 23.29 -12.03
CA ARG A 10 -1.21 22.01 -12.64
C ARG A 10 -0.09 21.34 -11.86
N PHE A 11 0.88 22.11 -11.36
CA PHE A 11 1.93 21.58 -10.48
C PHE A 11 1.38 21.11 -9.14
N VAL A 12 0.43 21.83 -8.55
CA VAL A 12 -0.25 21.43 -7.31
C VAL A 12 -0.99 20.10 -7.48
N VAL A 13 -1.76 19.93 -8.57
CA VAL A 13 -2.44 18.66 -8.88
C VAL A 13 -1.43 17.52 -9.10
N ALA A 14 -0.33 17.77 -9.83
CA ALA A 14 0.71 16.78 -10.05
C ALA A 14 1.41 16.38 -8.74
N LEU A 15 1.68 17.32 -7.84
CA LEU A 15 2.25 17.04 -6.51
C LEU A 15 1.29 16.22 -5.66
N PHE A 16 0.03 16.59 -5.57
CA PHE A 16 -0.97 15.82 -4.81
C PHE A 16 -1.15 14.40 -5.39
N ALA A 17 -1.16 14.24 -6.72
CA ALA A 17 -1.19 12.93 -7.35
C ALA A 17 0.07 12.11 -7.03
N SER A 18 1.25 12.75 -7.06
CA SER A 18 2.53 12.09 -6.75
C SER A 18 2.60 11.65 -5.29
N PHE A 19 2.18 12.49 -4.35
CA PHE A 19 2.08 12.13 -2.93
C PHE A 19 1.05 11.02 -2.70
N GLY A 20 -0.10 11.05 -3.36
CA GLY A 20 -1.12 9.99 -3.27
C GLY A 20 -0.60 8.62 -3.72
N LEU A 21 0.15 8.59 -4.83
CA LEU A 21 0.81 7.37 -5.31
C LEU A 21 1.91 6.92 -4.33
N LEU A 22 2.75 7.84 -3.85
CA LEU A 22 3.83 7.53 -2.90
C LEU A 22 3.29 6.89 -1.61
N ILE A 23 2.25 7.48 -1.01
CA ILE A 23 1.63 6.97 0.23
C ILE A 23 1.04 5.58 0.00
N SER A 24 0.38 5.35 -1.14
CA SER A 24 -0.22 4.06 -1.50
C SER A 24 0.84 2.96 -1.64
N PHE A 25 1.97 3.26 -2.29
CA PHE A 25 3.09 2.32 -2.38
C PHE A 25 3.75 2.07 -1.01
N GLY A 26 3.90 3.12 -0.19
CA GLY A 26 4.45 3.00 1.17
C GLY A 26 3.62 2.09 2.07
N LEU A 27 2.30 2.26 2.09
CA LEU A 27 1.37 1.40 2.83
C LEU A 27 1.50 -0.07 2.41
N ARG A 28 1.58 -0.34 1.10
CA ARG A 28 1.70 -1.70 0.56
C ARG A 28 3.01 -2.38 0.96
N CYS A 29 4.12 -1.66 0.95
CA CYS A 29 5.40 -2.20 1.42
C CYS A 29 5.37 -2.45 2.94
N ASN A 30 4.83 -1.52 3.71
CA ASN A 30 4.80 -1.62 5.17
C ASN A 30 3.94 -2.80 5.65
N ILE A 31 2.78 -3.05 5.04
CA ILE A 31 1.93 -4.20 5.41
C ILE A 31 2.60 -5.53 5.04
N SER A 32 3.22 -5.62 3.87
CA SER A 32 3.95 -6.82 3.45
C SER A 32 5.07 -7.15 4.43
N VAL A 33 5.85 -6.14 4.84
CA VAL A 33 6.91 -6.31 5.85
C VAL A 33 6.32 -6.68 7.22
N ALA A 34 5.26 -6.01 7.68
CA ALA A 34 4.64 -6.28 8.96
C ALA A 34 4.16 -7.74 9.07
N VAL A 35 3.50 -8.26 8.02
CA VAL A 35 3.06 -9.66 7.94
C VAL A 35 4.24 -10.62 8.06
N VAL A 36 5.38 -10.32 7.46
CA VAL A 36 6.59 -11.14 7.62
C VAL A 36 7.07 -11.13 9.06
N GLN A 37 7.09 -9.98 9.74
CA GLN A 37 7.59 -9.86 11.11
C GLN A 37 6.70 -10.62 12.12
N MET A 38 5.37 -10.52 11.99
CA MET A 38 4.41 -11.14 12.92
C MET A 38 4.29 -12.67 12.76
N THR A 39 4.71 -13.21 11.63
CA THR A 39 4.52 -14.63 11.28
C THR A 39 5.84 -15.41 11.19
N THR A 40 7.00 -14.75 11.31
CA THR A 40 8.31 -15.41 11.21
C THR A 40 8.86 -15.74 12.59
N ASN A 41 9.21 -17.00 12.82
CA ASN A 41 9.91 -17.43 14.02
C ASN A 41 11.31 -16.78 14.06
N ARG A 42 11.54 -15.88 15.03
CA ARG A 42 12.81 -15.17 15.22
C ARG A 42 13.46 -15.77 16.45
N THR A 43 14.72 -16.16 16.37
CA THR A 43 15.49 -16.56 17.55
C THR A 43 16.12 -15.33 18.18
N THR A 44 15.46 -14.70 19.15
CA THR A 44 16.16 -13.74 20.02
C THR A 44 17.02 -14.51 21.01
N VAL A 45 18.33 -14.30 20.94
CA VAL A 45 19.28 -14.82 21.94
C VAL A 45 19.07 -14.03 23.23
N THR A 46 18.29 -14.57 24.15
CA THR A 46 18.21 -14.07 25.53
C THR A 46 19.55 -14.36 26.22
N PRO A 47 20.11 -13.44 27.02
CA PRO A 47 21.37 -13.67 27.75
C PRO A 47 21.34 -14.88 28.72
N ASP A 48 20.17 -15.42 29.04
CA ASP A 48 19.98 -16.59 29.92
C ASP A 48 19.82 -17.95 29.20
N GLY A 49 20.18 -18.05 27.91
CA GLY A 49 20.24 -19.35 27.22
C GLY A 49 18.89 -20.00 26.88
N GLY A 50 17.77 -19.33 27.18
CA GLY A 50 16.42 -19.69 26.73
C GLY A 50 16.11 -19.04 25.39
N ASN A 51 16.22 -19.82 24.31
CA ASN A 51 15.97 -19.42 22.94
C ASN A 51 14.57 -19.87 22.51
N LYS A 52 13.60 -18.94 22.42
CA LYS A 52 12.37 -19.05 21.63
C LYS A 52 11.62 -17.72 21.64
N THR A 53 11.61 -17.01 20.53
CA THR A 53 10.60 -16.00 20.24
C THR A 53 9.64 -16.65 19.26
N GLU A 54 8.58 -17.26 19.78
CA GLU A 54 7.54 -17.87 18.96
C GLU A 54 6.84 -16.80 18.12
N PRO A 55 6.43 -17.11 16.88
CA PRO A 55 5.69 -16.15 16.07
C PRO A 55 4.36 -15.79 16.76
N GLU A 56 3.97 -14.51 16.75
CA GLU A 56 2.67 -14.04 17.28
C GLU A 56 1.51 -14.77 16.57
N PHE A 57 1.70 -15.09 15.29
CA PHE A 57 0.76 -15.88 14.50
C PHE A 57 1.48 -16.96 13.69
N ASP A 58 1.12 -18.23 13.91
CA ASP A 58 1.62 -19.36 13.12
C ASP A 58 0.79 -19.54 11.83
N TRP A 59 0.82 -18.52 10.97
CA TRP A 59 0.07 -18.57 9.71
C TRP A 59 0.78 -19.44 8.68
N PRO A 60 0.08 -20.43 8.08
CA PRO A 60 0.64 -21.18 6.98
C PRO A 60 0.91 -20.24 5.79
N PRO A 61 1.88 -20.57 4.91
CA PRO A 61 2.26 -19.71 3.78
C PRO A 61 1.08 -19.37 2.86
N GLY A 62 0.06 -20.23 2.79
CA GLY A 62 -1.18 -19.95 2.06
C GLY A 62 -1.96 -18.75 2.59
N VAL A 63 -2.00 -18.53 3.90
CA VAL A 63 -2.71 -17.38 4.50
C VAL A 63 -1.98 -16.08 4.20
N ARG A 64 -0.64 -16.05 4.26
CA ARG A 64 0.14 -14.88 3.80
C ARG A 64 -0.14 -14.57 2.33
N ALA A 65 -0.18 -15.59 1.47
CA ALA A 65 -0.46 -15.41 0.05
C ALA A 65 -1.88 -14.86 -0.19
N VAL A 66 -2.87 -15.30 0.59
CA VAL A 66 -4.24 -14.76 0.52
C VAL A 66 -4.26 -13.29 0.94
N VAL A 67 -3.57 -12.93 2.02
CA VAL A 67 -3.45 -11.52 2.46
C VAL A 67 -2.80 -10.66 1.37
N ASP A 68 -1.69 -11.10 0.78
CA ASP A 68 -1.02 -10.36 -0.30
C ASP A 68 -1.90 -10.26 -1.57
N SER A 69 -2.63 -11.32 -1.91
CA SER A 69 -3.54 -11.35 -3.08
C SER A 69 -4.79 -10.47 -2.89
N SER A 70 -5.25 -10.30 -1.65
CA SER A 70 -6.42 -9.48 -1.34
C SER A 70 -6.23 -8.01 -1.76
N PHE A 71 -4.99 -7.50 -1.72
CA PHE A 71 -4.64 -6.18 -2.21
C PHE A 71 -4.85 -6.04 -3.71
N LEU A 72 -4.48 -7.06 -4.49
CA LEU A 72 -4.68 -7.05 -5.95
C LEU A 72 -6.17 -7.05 -6.29
N TYR A 73 -6.95 -7.86 -5.58
CA TYR A 73 -8.39 -7.93 -5.79
C TYR A 73 -9.08 -6.60 -5.45
N GLY A 74 -8.74 -5.98 -4.32
CA GLY A 74 -9.25 -4.65 -3.95
C GLY A 74 -8.86 -3.57 -4.96
N TYR A 75 -7.63 -3.62 -5.48
CA TYR A 75 -7.15 -2.68 -6.50
C TYR A 75 -7.88 -2.87 -7.84
N PHE A 76 -8.25 -4.11 -8.21
CA PHE A 76 -9.10 -4.38 -9.37
C PHE A 76 -10.51 -3.82 -9.22
N VAL A 77 -11.14 -4.09 -8.07
CA VAL A 77 -12.52 -3.67 -7.78
C VAL A 77 -12.66 -2.15 -7.74
N THR A 78 -11.64 -1.41 -7.31
CA THR A 78 -11.69 0.06 -7.22
C THR A 78 -11.27 0.74 -8.52
N GLN A 79 -10.26 0.22 -9.23
CA GLN A 79 -9.80 0.83 -10.47
C GLN A 79 -10.75 0.67 -11.65
N ILE A 80 -11.43 -0.48 -11.80
CA ILE A 80 -12.34 -0.69 -12.95
C ILE A 80 -13.50 0.34 -12.92
N PRO A 81 -14.25 0.49 -11.81
CA PRO A 81 -15.29 1.50 -11.70
C PRO A 81 -14.71 2.92 -11.64
N GLY A 82 -13.57 3.12 -10.97
CA GLY A 82 -12.91 4.43 -10.89
C GLY A 82 -12.49 4.95 -12.26
N GLY A 83 -11.93 4.09 -13.11
CA GLY A 83 -11.57 4.41 -14.49
C GLY A 83 -12.80 4.68 -15.36
N TYR A 84 -13.87 3.89 -15.19
CA TYR A 84 -15.14 4.14 -15.86
C TYR A 84 -15.74 5.50 -15.46
N LEU A 85 -15.77 5.82 -14.16
CA LEU A 85 -16.28 7.09 -13.64
C LEU A 85 -15.41 8.28 -14.09
N ALA A 86 -14.09 8.13 -14.11
CA ALA A 86 -13.16 9.15 -14.60
C ALA A 86 -13.33 9.43 -16.09
N SER A 87 -13.77 8.44 -16.89
CA SER A 87 -14.08 8.64 -18.31
C SER A 87 -15.44 9.30 -18.54
N ARG A 88 -16.39 9.11 -17.62
CA ARG A 88 -17.76 9.62 -17.73
C ARG A 88 -17.90 11.06 -17.23
N TYR A 89 -17.11 11.45 -16.22
CA TYR A 89 -17.17 12.78 -15.60
C TYR A 89 -15.86 13.55 -15.84
N PRO A 90 -15.91 14.82 -16.29
CA PRO A 90 -14.71 15.61 -16.47
C PRO A 90 -14.05 15.86 -15.11
N ALA A 91 -12.74 15.62 -15.03
CA ALA A 91 -11.95 15.81 -13.81
C ALA A 91 -11.82 17.27 -13.34
N ASN A 92 -12.38 18.23 -14.08
CA ASN A 92 -12.32 19.68 -13.84
C ASN A 92 -13.68 20.24 -13.35
N ARG A 93 -14.30 19.60 -12.36
CA ARG A 93 -15.39 20.22 -11.59
C ARG A 93 -14.92 20.59 -10.21
#